data_AF-A0A932XZX5-F1
#
_entry.id   AF-A0A932XZX5-F1
#
_cell.length_a   1.000
_cell.length_b   1.000
_cell.length_c   1.000
_cell.angle_alpha   90.00
_cell.angle_beta   90.00
_cell.angle_gamma   90.00
#
_symmetry.space_group_name_H-M   'P 1'
#
loop_
_entity.id
_entity.type
_entity.pdbx_description
1 polymer ?
#
loop_
_entity_poly.entity_id
_entity_poly.type
_entity_poly.pdbx_seq_one_letter_code
_entity_poly.pdbx_strand_id
1 'polypeptide(L)'
;MKYEFCAKIWLYDGPGAWHFITLPKDISAEIKEIFGQGRRGWGAIRVSVAIGKTKWQTSIFPDKKSGVYLLPLKAEVRKQTSLTIGDTPRIMLELHP
;
A
#
# COMPACT_ATOMS: atom_id res chain seq x y z
N MET A 1 -2.60 -10.96 -9.23
CA MET A 1 -1.16 -11.12 -8.89
C MET A 1 -0.97 -10.94 -7.40
N LYS A 2 -0.09 -11.71 -6.76
CA LYS A 2 0.15 -11.63 -5.30
C LYS A 2 1.60 -11.29 -5.04
N TYR A 3 1.83 -10.36 -4.13
CA TYR A 3 3.12 -9.86 -3.71
C TYR A 3 3.22 -9.95 -2.21
N GLU A 4 4.40 -10.21 -1.70
CA GLU A 4 4.65 -10.27 -0.27
C GLU A 4 5.93 -9.53 0.05
N PHE A 5 5.85 -8.60 0.99
CA PHE A 5 6.99 -7.78 1.37
C PHE A 5 6.82 -7.24 2.79
N CYS A 6 7.92 -6.83 3.40
CA CYS A 6 7.92 -6.08 4.65
C CYS A 6 8.20 -4.62 4.34
N ALA A 7 7.39 -3.71 4.88
CA ALA A 7 7.57 -2.28 4.66
C ALA A 7 7.20 -1.50 5.91
N LYS A 8 7.92 -0.38 6.12
CA LYS A 8 7.77 0.45 7.31
C LYS A 8 6.50 1.28 7.24
N ILE A 9 5.73 1.29 8.34
CA ILE A 9 4.60 2.19 8.51
C ILE A 9 5.12 3.55 8.91
N TRP A 10 4.67 4.58 8.21
CA TRP A 10 5.00 5.96 8.53
C TRP A 10 3.72 6.80 8.57
N LEU A 11 3.79 7.89 9.32
CA LEU A 11 2.71 8.85 9.45
C LEU A 11 2.88 9.95 8.42
N TYR A 12 1.84 10.22 7.65
CA TYR A 12 1.79 11.37 6.77
C TYR A 12 1.59 12.64 7.59
N ASP A 13 2.51 13.57 7.43
CA ASP A 13 2.55 14.89 8.09
C ASP A 13 1.54 15.86 7.46
N GLY A 14 0.27 15.46 7.47
CA GLY A 14 -0.83 16.24 6.92
C GLY A 14 -2.10 16.12 7.76
N PRO A 15 -3.11 16.96 7.49
CA PRO A 15 -4.35 16.95 8.25
C PRO A 15 -5.01 15.57 8.17
N GLY A 16 -5.23 14.94 9.33
CA GLY A 16 -5.92 13.66 9.44
C GLY A 16 -5.09 12.47 9.93
N ALA A 17 -3.80 12.65 10.27
CA ALA A 17 -2.95 11.61 10.86
C ALA A 17 -3.00 10.27 10.10
N TRP A 18 -2.94 10.34 8.77
CA TRP A 18 -3.00 9.18 7.90
C TRP A 18 -1.72 8.36 7.99
N HIS A 19 -1.88 7.04 8.09
CA HIS A 19 -0.75 6.12 8.10
C HIS A 19 -0.58 5.53 6.71
N PHE A 20 0.64 5.51 6.23
CA PHE A 20 0.99 4.97 4.92
C PHE A 20 2.11 3.96 5.04
N ILE A 21 2.14 3.08 4.05
CA ILE A 21 3.19 2.10 3.84
C ILE A 21 3.72 2.34 2.44
N THR A 22 5.04 2.46 2.33
CA THR A 22 5.72 2.63 1.04
C THR A 22 6.03 1.25 0.46
N LEU A 23 5.54 0.96 -0.75
CA LEU A 23 5.88 -0.29 -1.42
C LEU A 23 7.37 -0.30 -1.82
N PRO A 24 8.01 -1.47 -1.85
CA PRO A 24 9.33 -1.64 -2.47
C PRO A 24 9.33 -1.12 -3.91
N LYS A 25 10.48 -0.58 -4.34
CA LYS A 25 10.64 -0.01 -5.68
C LYS A 25 10.41 -1.05 -6.78
N ASP A 26 10.92 -2.27 -6.61
CA ASP A 26 10.80 -3.36 -7.58
C ASP A 26 9.32 -3.72 -7.82
N ILE A 27 8.57 -3.96 -6.74
CA ILE A 27 7.13 -4.25 -6.80
C ILE A 27 6.37 -3.06 -7.41
N SER A 28 6.74 -1.85 -7.01
CA SER A 28 6.09 -0.64 -7.55
C SER A 28 6.33 -0.47 -9.04
N ALA A 29 7.54 -0.76 -9.52
CA ALA A 29 7.89 -0.69 -10.93
C ALA A 29 7.11 -1.72 -11.74
N GLU A 30 7.03 -2.96 -11.26
CA GLU A 30 6.28 -4.04 -11.91
C GLU A 30 4.77 -3.70 -11.98
N ILE A 31 4.18 -3.24 -10.88
CA ILE A 31 2.78 -2.78 -10.86
C ILE A 31 2.56 -1.62 -11.84
N LYS A 32 3.50 -0.66 -11.90
CA LYS A 32 3.41 0.50 -12.79
C LYS A 32 3.52 0.09 -14.26
N GLU A 33 4.36 -0.87 -14.58
CA GLU A 33 4.52 -1.37 -15.94
C GLU A 33 3.24 -2.06 -16.43
N ILE A 34 2.66 -2.92 -15.58
CA ILE A 34 1.47 -3.71 -15.92
C ILE A 34 0.19 -2.86 -15.91
N PHE A 35 -0.03 -2.06 -14.86
CA PHE A 35 -1.29 -1.33 -14.64
C PHE A 35 -1.22 0.16 -14.98
N GLY A 36 -0.02 0.73 -15.10
CA GLY A 36 0.18 2.16 -15.36
C GLY A 36 -0.07 2.58 -16.81
N GLN A 37 0.03 1.66 -17.77
CA GLN A 37 -0.21 1.98 -19.19
C GLN A 37 -1.70 2.00 -19.59
N GLY A 38 -2.60 1.43 -18.78
CA GLY A 38 -3.99 1.19 -19.20
C GLY A 38 -5.09 2.01 -18.49
N ARG A 39 -4.81 2.71 -17.39
CA ARG A 39 -5.88 3.35 -16.58
C ARG A 39 -5.99 4.86 -16.79
N ARG A 40 -7.09 5.28 -17.42
CA ARG A 40 -7.58 6.69 -17.40
C ARG A 40 -7.99 7.07 -15.97
N GLY A 41 -7.21 7.93 -15.31
CA GLY A 41 -7.47 8.42 -13.95
C GLY A 41 -6.18 8.71 -13.18
N TRP A 42 -6.27 9.11 -11.92
CA TRP A 42 -5.16 9.47 -11.01
C TRP A 42 -4.13 8.34 -10.72
N GLY A 43 -4.15 7.23 -11.47
CA GLY A 43 -3.22 6.11 -11.31
C GLY A 43 -3.47 5.23 -10.09
N ALA A 44 -4.61 5.40 -9.40
CA ALA A 44 -4.99 4.58 -8.26
C ALA A 44 -5.31 3.13 -8.69
N ILE A 45 -4.73 2.16 -7.98
CA ILE A 45 -4.89 0.75 -8.28
C ILE A 45 -5.57 0.07 -7.10
N ARG A 46 -6.65 -0.68 -7.39
CA ARG A 46 -7.42 -1.41 -6.39
C ARG A 46 -6.69 -2.69 -6.04
N VAL A 47 -6.47 -2.92 -4.76
CA VAL A 47 -5.71 -4.05 -4.25
C VAL A 47 -6.41 -4.64 -3.03
N SER A 48 -6.27 -5.95 -2.85
CA SER A 48 -6.55 -6.62 -1.59
C SER A 48 -5.26 -6.67 -0.79
N VAL A 49 -5.28 -6.24 0.46
CA VAL A 49 -4.14 -6.32 1.37
C VAL A 49 -4.47 -7.24 2.52
N ALA A 50 -3.48 -8.04 2.91
CA ALA A 50 -3.53 -8.88 4.09
C ALA A 50 -2.29 -8.66 4.94
N ILE A 51 -2.51 -8.47 6.24
CA ILE A 51 -1.45 -8.44 7.26
C ILE A 51 -1.84 -9.44 8.35
N GLY A 52 -1.03 -10.48 8.51
CA GLY A 52 -1.33 -11.58 9.43
C GLY A 52 -2.70 -12.20 9.15
N LYS A 53 -3.65 -12.03 10.07
CA LYS A 53 -5.03 -12.54 9.95
C LYS A 53 -6.01 -11.52 9.38
N THR A 54 -5.65 -10.24 9.33
CA THR A 54 -6.53 -9.16 8.88
C THR A 54 -6.38 -8.96 7.38
N LYS A 55 -7.50 -9.02 6.65
CA LYS A 55 -7.55 -8.78 5.20
C LYS A 55 -8.56 -7.69 4.89
N TRP A 56 -8.21 -6.77 4.01
CA TRP A 56 -9.10 -5.69 3.58
C TRP A 56 -8.79 -5.26 2.15
N GLN A 57 -9.79 -4.67 1.50
CA GLN A 57 -9.60 -4.06 0.17
C GLN A 57 -9.32 -2.57 0.33
N THR A 58 -8.37 -2.07 -0.45
CA THR A 58 -8.02 -0.65 -0.50
C THR A 58 -7.47 -0.29 -1.88
N SER A 59 -7.06 0.96 -2.06
CA SER A 59 -6.39 1.41 -3.27
C SER A 59 -5.00 1.94 -2.93
N ILE A 60 -4.01 1.57 -3.73
CA ILE A 60 -2.67 2.16 -3.69
C ILE A 60 -2.59 3.33 -4.65
N PHE A 61 -1.79 4.33 -4.29
CA PHE A 61 -1.63 5.56 -5.07
C PHE A 61 -0.18 5.72 -5.49
N PRO A 62 0.09 6.09 -6.75
CA PRO A 62 1.45 6.33 -7.19
C PRO A 62 1.95 7.66 -6.63
N ASP A 63 3.09 7.63 -5.96
CA ASP A 63 3.81 8.83 -5.55
C ASP A 63 4.71 9.32 -6.69
N LYS A 64 4.40 10.52 -7.21
CA LYS A 64 5.19 11.12 -8.30
C LYS A 64 6.61 11.51 -7.87
N LYS A 65 6.84 11.79 -6.57
CA LYS A 65 8.16 12.19 -6.07
C LYS A 65 9.12 11.01 -6.00
N SER A 66 8.68 9.90 -5.43
CA SER A 66 9.54 8.74 -5.15
C SER A 66 9.45 7.66 -6.22
N GLY A 67 8.44 7.74 -7.11
CA GLY A 67 8.20 6.75 -8.16
C GLY A 67 7.68 5.41 -7.64
N VAL A 68 7.21 5.37 -6.39
CA VAL A 68 6.71 4.16 -5.71
C VAL A 68 5.22 4.28 -5.43
N TYR A 69 4.57 3.18 -5.10
CA TYR A 69 3.19 3.20 -4.65
C TYR A 69 3.09 3.35 -3.13
N LEU A 70 2.10 4.10 -2.69
CA LEU A 70 1.73 4.30 -1.30
C LEU A 70 0.46 3.54 -0.99
N LEU A 71 0.52 2.75 0.07
CA LEU A 71 -0.60 1.99 0.61
C LEU A 71 -1.14 2.69 1.86
N PRO A 72 -2.37 3.23 1.83
CA PRO A 72 -3.01 3.78 3.02
C PRO A 72 -3.42 2.67 3.99
N LEU A 73 -3.11 2.88 5.27
CA LEU A 73 -3.45 1.97 6.36
C LEU A 73 -4.58 2.56 7.23
N LYS A 74 -5.76 1.96 7.14
CA LYS A 74 -6.94 2.38 7.93
C LYS A 74 -6.70 2.21 9.43
N ALA A 75 -7.33 3.07 10.23
CA ALA A 75 -7.24 3.00 11.69
C ALA A 75 -7.76 1.67 12.25
N GLU A 76 -8.84 1.12 11.67
CA GLU A 76 -9.39 -0.18 12.08
C GLU A 76 -8.39 -1.33 11.90
N VAL A 77 -7.67 -1.34 10.77
CA VAL A 77 -6.66 -2.35 10.48
C VAL A 77 -5.52 -2.26 11.49
N ARG A 78 -5.03 -1.04 11.79
CA ARG A 78 -3.99 -0.82 12.81
C ARG A 78 -4.42 -1.34 14.18
N LYS A 79 -5.66 -1.08 14.58
CA LYS A 79 -6.21 -1.59 15.85
C LYS A 79 -6.25 -3.12 15.89
N GLN A 80 -6.67 -3.77 14.79
CA GLN A 80 -6.74 -5.24 14.74
C GLN A 80 -5.36 -5.92 14.72
N THR A 81 -4.39 -5.28 14.08
CA THR A 81 -3.04 -5.82 13.90
C THR A 81 -2.06 -5.33 14.97
N SER A 82 -2.50 -4.43 15.86
CA SER A 82 -1.67 -3.75 16.86
C SER A 82 -0.42 -3.08 16.28
N LEU A 83 -0.52 -2.58 15.05
CA LEU A 83 0.59 -1.96 14.33
C LEU A 83 0.75 -0.48 14.64
N THR A 84 2.00 -0.04 14.80
CA THR A 84 2.36 1.34 15.13
C THR A 84 3.32 1.94 14.10
N ILE A 85 3.52 3.26 14.18
CA ILE A 85 4.48 3.97 13.32
C ILE A 85 5.87 3.40 13.61
N GLY A 86 6.59 3.06 12.54
CA GLY A 86 7.92 2.49 12.63
C GLY A 86 7.97 0.97 12.51
N ASP A 87 6.84 0.29 12.67
CA ASP A 87 6.74 -1.15 12.51
C ASP A 87 6.89 -1.57 11.04
N THR A 88 7.42 -2.77 10.83
CA THR A 88 7.64 -3.36 9.49
C THR A 88 6.90 -4.68 9.38
N PRO A 89 5.56 -4.68 9.31
CA PRO A 89 4.80 -5.91 9.19
C PRO A 89 5.01 -6.56 7.84
N ARG A 90 4.80 -7.88 7.80
CA ARG A 90 4.68 -8.64 6.56
C ARG A 90 3.33 -8.36 5.92
N ILE A 91 3.36 -7.75 4.75
CA ILE A 91 2.19 -7.35 3.98
C ILE A 91 2.09 -8.24 2.75
N MET A 92 0.95 -8.90 2.59
CA MET A 92 0.57 -9.55 1.35
C MET A 92 -0.36 -8.63 0.57
N LEU A 93 0.03 -8.29 -0.65
CA LEU A 93 -0.75 -7.46 -1.55
C LEU A 93 -1.19 -8.29 -2.76
N GLU A 94 -2.48 -8.28 -3.04
CA GLU A 94 -3.08 -8.98 -4.16
C GLU A 94 -3.75 -7.98 -5.10
N LEU A 95 -3.23 -7.89 -6.33
CA LEU A 95 -3.84 -7.13 -7.41
C LEU A 95 -4.86 -7.99 -8.13
N HIS A 96 -6.04 -7.42 -8.32
CA HIS A 96 -7.09 -7.98 -9.18
C HIS A 96 -7.02 -7.27 -10.54
N PRO A 97 -6.99 -8.02 -11.66
CA PRO A 97 -7.02 -7.44 -13.00
C PRO A 97 -8.28 -6.59 -13.23
#